data_AF-A0A531MFS1-F1
#
_entry.id   AF-A0A531MFS1-F1
#
_cell.length_a   1.000
_cell.length_b   1.000
_cell.length_c   1.000
_cell.angle_alpha   90.00
_cell.angle_beta   90.00
_cell.angle_gamma   90.00
#
_symmetry.space_group_name_H-M   'P 1'
#
loop_
_entity.id
_entity.type
_entity.pdbx_description
1 polymer ?
#
loop_
_entity_poly.entity_id
_entity_poly.type
_entity_poly.pdbx_seq_one_letter_code
_entity_poly.pdbx_strand_id
1 'polypeptide(L)'
;MFRTGKDLFPGAFDEKKAELWAGLRPMMPNSVPVIGQAKYRNLYLDTGHGHVGWTMACGSGKFLADLVAGRKPEIDPQGLVYGG
;
A
#
# COMPACT_ATOMS: atom_id res chain seq x y z
N MET A 1 5.43 -20.10 13.32
CA MET A 1 6.46 -19.36 12.56
C MET A 1 7.86 -19.89 12.84
N PHE A 2 8.34 -19.92 14.09
CA PHE A 2 9.71 -20.39 14.39
C PHE A 2 9.99 -21.84 14.03
N ARG A 3 9.04 -22.76 14.21
CA ARG A 3 9.20 -24.17 13.78
C ARG A 3 9.50 -24.27 12.28
N THR A 4 8.61 -23.75 11.44
CA THR A 4 8.78 -23.70 9.98
C THR A 4 10.09 -23.00 9.59
N GLY A 5 10.46 -21.92 10.28
CA GLY A 5 11.73 -21.23 10.06
C GLY A 5 12.95 -22.12 10.30
N LYS A 6 12.97 -22.88 11.40
CA LYS A 6 14.07 -23.81 11.72
C LYS A 6 14.15 -24.97 10.74
N ASP A 7 13.00 -25.50 10.34
CA ASP A 7 12.90 -26.63 9.42
C ASP A 7 13.40 -26.25 8.02
N LEU A 8 13.09 -25.03 7.55
CA LEU A 8 13.47 -24.56 6.21
C LEU A 8 14.84 -23.88 6.16
N PHE A 9 15.25 -23.21 7.24
CA PHE A 9 16.45 -22.37 7.28
C PHE A 9 17.26 -22.60 8.58
N PRO A 10 17.86 -23.80 8.75
CA PRO A 10 18.60 -24.13 9.96
C PRO A 10 19.78 -23.18 10.17
N GLY A 11 19.86 -22.58 11.37
CA GLY A 11 20.94 -21.67 11.76
C GLY A 11 20.82 -20.22 11.24
N ALA A 12 19.76 -19.88 10.49
CA ALA A 12 19.62 -18.55 9.88
C ALA A 12 19.18 -17.44 10.86
N PHE A 13 18.67 -17.79 12.04
CA PHE A 13 18.21 -16.82 13.05
C PHE A 13 18.34 -17.36 14.47
N ASP A 14 18.50 -16.44 15.43
CA ASP A 14 18.47 -16.72 16.86
C ASP A 14 17.08 -16.37 17.41
N GLU A 15 16.29 -17.39 17.76
CA GLU A 15 14.94 -17.21 18.30
C GLU A 15 14.92 -16.37 19.58
N LYS A 16 15.99 -16.42 20.40
CA LYS A 16 16.07 -15.65 21.65
C LYS A 16 16.23 -14.15 21.41
N LYS A 17 16.61 -13.75 20.20
CA LYS A 17 16.79 -12.35 19.80
C LYS A 17 15.67 -11.84 18.89
N ALA A 18 14.68 -12.67 18.58
CA ALA A 18 13.59 -12.29 17.69
C ALA A 18 12.60 -11.38 18.42
N GLU A 19 12.21 -10.28 17.77
CA GLU A 19 11.12 -9.42 18.21
C GLU A 19 9.84 -9.80 17.46
N LEU A 20 8.77 -10.08 18.21
CA LEU A 20 7.47 -10.36 17.62
C LEU A 20 6.71 -9.06 17.44
N TRP A 21 6.32 -8.78 16.20
CA TRP A 21 5.54 -7.59 15.84
C TRP A 21 4.38 -7.95 14.91
N ALA A 22 3.31 -7.16 14.99
CA ALA A 22 2.18 -7.24 14.08
C ALA A 22 1.91 -5.87 13.46
N GLY A 23 1.65 -5.86 12.15
CA GLY A 23 1.33 -4.66 11.39
C GLY A 23 -0.04 -4.76 10.73
N LEU A 24 -0.79 -3.67 10.81
CA LEU A 24 -2.01 -3.51 10.04
C LEU A 24 -1.68 -3.34 8.56
N ARG A 25 -2.48 -3.98 7.70
CA ARG A 25 -2.38 -3.87 6.24
C ARG A 25 -3.74 -3.45 5.67
N PRO A 26 -4.15 -2.18 5.83
CA PRO A 26 -5.41 -1.70 5.29
C PRO A 26 -5.45 -1.93 3.78
N MET A 27 -6.43 -2.69 3.31
CA MET A 27 -6.54 -3.15 1.93
C MET A 27 -7.97 -3.00 1.46
N MET A 28 -8.15 -2.59 0.20
CA MET A 28 -9.48 -2.58 -0.42
C MET A 28 -9.95 -4.03 -0.72
N PRO A 29 -11.26 -4.32 -0.68
CA PRO A 29 -11.77 -5.67 -0.96
C PRO A 29 -11.38 -6.23 -2.34
N ASN A 30 -11.23 -5.36 -3.34
CA ASN A 30 -10.79 -5.72 -4.69
C ASN A 30 -9.26 -5.71 -4.87
N SER A 31 -8.49 -5.48 -3.79
CA SER A 31 -7.03 -5.34 -3.77
C SER A 31 -6.45 -4.14 -4.56
N VAL A 32 -7.29 -3.27 -5.13
CA VAL A 32 -6.86 -2.06 -5.84
C VAL A 32 -6.90 -0.88 -4.86
N PRO A 33 -5.81 -0.13 -4.65
CA PRO A 33 -5.80 1.00 -3.74
C PRO A 33 -6.73 2.11 -4.24
N VAL A 34 -7.19 2.93 -3.30
CA VAL A 34 -7.91 4.16 -3.60
C VAL A 34 -6.91 5.30 -3.68
N ILE A 35 -6.74 5.87 -4.88
CA ILE A 35 -5.84 6.97 -5.15
C ILE A 35 -6.57 8.02 -6.00
N GLY A 36 -6.87 9.18 -5.41
CA GLY A 36 -7.56 10.26 -6.13
C GLY A 36 -8.45 11.14 -5.27
N GLN A 37 -9.23 12.00 -5.93
CA GLN A 37 -10.13 12.93 -5.26
C GLN A 37 -11.28 12.17 -4.58
N ALA A 38 -11.58 12.53 -3.33
CA ALA A 38 -12.75 12.05 -2.62
C ALA A 38 -14.00 12.87 -3.01
N LYS A 39 -15.14 12.55 -2.38
CA LYS A 39 -16.40 13.30 -2.52
C LYS A 39 -16.26 14.82 -2.25
N TYR A 40 -15.28 15.23 -1.45
CA TYR A 40 -15.10 16.63 -1.05
C TYR A 40 -14.05 17.32 -1.93
N ARG A 41 -14.34 18.56 -2.35
CA ARG A 41 -13.57 19.32 -3.36
C ARG A 41 -12.06 19.36 -3.12
N ASN A 42 -11.63 19.38 -1.87
CA ASN A 42 -10.25 19.57 -1.44
C ASN A 42 -9.70 18.36 -0.66
N LEU A 43 -10.33 17.19 -0.77
CA LEU A 43 -9.87 15.96 -0.14
C LEU A 43 -9.37 14.97 -1.19
N TYR A 44 -8.17 14.45 -0.97
CA TYR A 44 -7.55 13.41 -1.79
C TYR A 44 -7.16 12.23 -0.90
N LEU A 45 -7.24 11.03 -1.45
CA LEU A 45 -6.92 9.77 -0.77
C LEU A 45 -5.76 9.09 -1.50
N ASP A 46 -4.89 8.46 -0.72
CA ASP A 46 -3.88 7.49 -1.18
C ASP A 46 -3.79 6.39 -0.11
N THR A 47 -4.67 5.39 -0.20
CA THR A 47 -4.89 4.41 0.87
C THR A 47 -5.35 3.06 0.32
N GLY A 48 -5.38 2.04 1.18
CA GLY A 48 -5.91 0.71 0.82
C GLY A 48 -4.93 -0.17 0.04
N HIS A 49 -3.63 0.12 0.10
CA HIS A 49 -2.56 -0.59 -0.60
C HIS A 49 -2.25 -2.00 -0.07
N GLY A 50 -2.79 -2.38 1.08
CA GLY A 50 -2.51 -3.67 1.70
C GLY A 50 -1.02 -3.87 2.00
N HIS A 51 -0.43 -4.93 1.45
CA HIS A 51 0.96 -5.31 1.69
C HIS A 51 1.96 -4.67 0.72
N VAL A 52 1.49 -4.00 -0.34
CA VAL A 52 2.33 -3.47 -1.43
C VAL A 52 2.54 -1.95 -1.36
N GLY A 53 2.03 -1.28 -0.32
CA GLY A 53 2.10 0.17 -0.20
C GLY A 53 3.52 0.73 -0.24
N TRP A 54 4.49 0.02 0.33
CA TRP A 54 5.90 0.46 0.29
C TRP A 54 6.49 0.38 -1.13
N THR A 55 6.17 -0.68 -1.87
CA THR A 55 6.56 -0.84 -3.28
C THR A 55 5.95 0.25 -4.17
N MET A 56 4.71 0.64 -3.90
CA MET A 56 3.95 1.58 -4.73
C MET A 56 4.12 3.05 -4.35
N ALA A 57 4.70 3.35 -3.19
CA ALA A 57 4.69 4.68 -2.58
C ALA A 57 5.16 5.83 -3.51
N CYS A 58 6.25 5.64 -4.25
CA CYS A 58 6.75 6.67 -5.16
C CYS A 58 5.81 6.90 -6.35
N GLY A 59 5.25 5.82 -6.89
CA GLY A 59 4.31 5.88 -8.01
C GLY A 59 2.97 6.52 -7.61
N SER A 60 2.39 6.07 -6.49
CA SER A 60 1.12 6.62 -5.97
C SER A 60 1.27 8.09 -5.59
N GLY A 61 2.37 8.45 -4.94
CA GLY A 61 2.66 9.83 -4.56
C GLY A 61 2.80 10.77 -5.76
N LYS A 62 3.53 10.36 -6.80
CA LYS A 62 3.63 11.14 -8.05
C LYS A 62 2.27 11.28 -8.73
N PHE A 63 1.54 10.17 -8.86
CA PHE A 63 0.20 10.18 -9.47
C PHE A 63 -0.75 11.12 -8.72
N LEU A 64 -0.81 11.03 -7.39
CA LEU A 64 -1.64 11.91 -6.58
C LEU A 64 -1.22 13.39 -6.72
N ALA A 65 0.09 13.67 -6.76
CA ALA A 65 0.60 15.02 -6.95
C ALA A 65 0.20 15.63 -8.31
N ASP A 66 0.14 14.82 -9.36
CA ASP A 66 -0.36 15.25 -10.67
C ASP A 66 -1.85 15.60 -10.61
N LEU A 67 -2.68 14.76 -9.97
CA LEU A 67 -4.10 15.04 -9.75
C LEU A 67 -4.33 16.33 -8.95
N VAL A 68 -3.63 16.50 -7.83
CA VAL A 68 -3.75 17.69 -6.97
C VAL A 68 -3.38 18.97 -7.71
N ALA A 69 -2.41 18.90 -8.62
CA ALA A 69 -1.96 20.04 -9.41
C ALA A 69 -2.73 20.26 -10.72
N GLY A 70 -3.75 19.44 -11.01
CA GLY A 70 -4.51 19.51 -12.26
C GLY A 70 -3.70 19.11 -13.49
N ARG A 71 -2.63 18.32 -13.33
CA ARG A 71 -1.84 17.75 -14.43
C ARG A 71 -2.42 16.41 -14.85
N LYS A 72 -2.26 16.06 -16.13
CA LYS A 72 -2.62 14.72 -16.63
C LYS A 72 -1.64 13.69 -16.04
N PRO A 73 -2.10 12.68 -15.29
CA PRO A 73 -1.22 11.61 -14.81
C PRO A 73 -0.75 10.69 -15.96
N GLU A 74 0.35 9.99 -15.73
CA GLU A 74 0.92 9.04 -16.69
C GLU A 74 0.14 7.72 -16.79
N ILE A 75 -0.55 7.34 -15.71
CA ILE A 75 -1.43 6.17 -15.66
C ILE A 75 -2.90 6.61 -15.66
N ASP A 76 -3.77 5.77 -16.21
CA ASP A 76 -5.21 6.03 -16.24
C ASP A 76 -5.79 6.03 -14.81
N PRO A 77 -6.49 7.10 -14.38
CA PRO A 77 -7.13 7.15 -13.07
C PRO A 77 -8.35 6.22 -12.93
N GLN A 78 -8.87 5.64 -14.02
CA GLN A 78 -10.06 4.80 -13.96
C GLN A 78 -9.88 3.61 -13.00
N GLY A 79 -10.83 3.44 -12.07
CA GLY A 79 -10.81 2.37 -11.08
C GLY A 79 -9.94 2.62 -9.84
N LEU A 80 -9.18 3.73 -9.79
CA LEU A 80 -8.42 4.16 -8.61
C LEU A 80 -9.21 5.15 -7.74
N VAL A 81 -10.19 5.85 -8.32
CA VAL A 81 -10.97 6.88 -7.61
C VAL A 81 -12.12 6.25 -6.84
N TYR A 82 -12.30 6.67 -5.58
CA TYR A 82 -13.36 6.15 -4.71
C TYR A 82 -14.76 6.55 -5.22
N GLY A 83 -15.57 5.55 -5.58
CA GLY A 83 -16.97 5.76 -5.98
C GLY A 83 -17.17 6.22 -7.43
N GLY A 84 -16.17 6.04 -8.29
CA GLY A 84 -16.30 6.11 -9.75
C GLY A 84 -16.62 4.77 -10.38
#